data_AF-A0A9N7MVU5-F1
#
_entry.id   AF-A0A9N7MVU5-F1
#
_cell.length_a   1.000
_cell.length_b   1.000
_cell.length_c   1.000
_cell.angle_alpha   90.00
_cell.angle_beta   90.00
_cell.angle_gamma   90.00
#
_symmetry.space_group_name_H-M   'P 1'
#
loop_
_entity.id
_entity.type
_entity.pdbx_description
1 polymer ?
#
loop_
_entity_poly.entity_id
_entity_poly.type
_entity_poly.pdbx_seq_one_letter_code
_entity_poly.pdbx_strand_id
1 'polypeptide(L)'
;MDMNTLSPKLTVLLTLLLLLHSAAAPENSPTTTIPLPENPSNTTATYGPWLRGIIKNPRRMGCRRRPWICRQDDTPRVRRRCCRNRCVDVTSDPNNCGLCGIRCPFTWQCCRGLCSNTNLSPFNCGGCGQRCFFPRFCFYGMCGYAQPLPPFPFPPRPRPYPQSPAA
;
A
#
# COMPACT_ATOMS: atom_id res chain seq x y z
N MET A 1 -44.58 -34.14 -9.05
CA MET A 1 -43.45 -33.20 -9.18
C MET A 1 -42.48 -33.58 -8.08
N ASP A 2 -41.74 -34.65 -8.34
CA ASP A 2 -41.04 -35.41 -7.30
C ASP A 2 -39.57 -35.00 -7.30
N MET A 3 -39.18 -34.31 -6.24
CA MET A 3 -37.90 -33.57 -6.14
C MET A 3 -36.74 -34.45 -5.63
N ASN A 4 -36.79 -35.78 -5.80
CA ASN A 4 -35.96 -36.72 -5.03
C ASN A 4 -35.08 -37.70 -5.82
N THR A 5 -34.79 -37.47 -7.10
CA THR A 5 -33.83 -38.30 -7.86
C THR A 5 -32.60 -37.52 -8.31
N LEU A 6 -31.95 -36.87 -7.34
CA LEU A 6 -30.67 -36.20 -7.54
C LEU A 6 -29.52 -37.19 -7.30
N SER A 7 -28.65 -37.39 -8.29
CA SER A 7 -27.51 -38.31 -8.18
C SER A 7 -26.62 -37.99 -6.97
N PRO A 8 -25.95 -38.99 -6.35
CA PRO A 8 -25.10 -38.75 -5.16
C PRO A 8 -23.95 -37.78 -5.43
N LYS A 9 -23.53 -37.64 -6.70
CA LYS A 9 -22.54 -36.65 -7.11
C LYS A 9 -23.09 -35.22 -7.07
N LEU A 10 -24.37 -35.04 -7.42
CA LEU A 10 -25.03 -33.72 -7.38
C LEU A 10 -25.30 -33.27 -5.94
N THR A 11 -25.65 -34.19 -5.03
CA THR A 11 -25.84 -33.89 -3.61
C THR A 11 -24.52 -33.52 -2.93
N VAL A 12 -23.41 -34.20 -3.28
CA VAL A 12 -22.06 -33.83 -2.79
C VAL A 12 -21.63 -32.47 -3.35
N LEU A 13 -21.90 -32.17 -4.62
CA LEU A 13 -21.58 -30.87 -5.21
C LEU A 13 -22.38 -29.74 -4.55
N LEU A 14 -23.69 -29.95 -4.33
CA LEU A 14 -24.57 -28.98 -3.67
C LEU A 14 -24.17 -28.74 -2.21
N THR A 15 -23.81 -29.79 -1.46
CA THR A 15 -23.32 -29.65 -0.08
C THR A 15 -21.97 -28.96 -0.02
N LEU A 16 -21.05 -29.23 -0.95
CA LEU A 16 -19.77 -28.52 -1.05
C LEU A 16 -19.97 -27.03 -1.39
N LEU A 17 -20.88 -26.72 -2.32
CA LEU A 17 -21.25 -25.35 -2.68
C LEU A 17 -21.90 -24.62 -1.50
N LEU A 18 -22.80 -25.27 -0.75
CA LEU A 18 -23.40 -24.70 0.46
C LEU A 18 -22.36 -24.42 1.56
N LEU A 19 -21.40 -25.32 1.76
CA LEU A 19 -20.29 -25.11 2.69
C LEU A 19 -19.39 -23.94 2.27
N LEU A 20 -19.10 -23.78 0.97
CA LEU A 20 -18.33 -22.66 0.43
C LEU A 20 -19.01 -21.30 0.64
N HIS A 21 -20.35 -21.23 0.59
CA HIS A 21 -21.09 -19.98 0.82
C HIS A 21 -21.17 -19.57 2.31
N SER A 22 -21.00 -20.51 3.24
CA SER A 22 -21.00 -20.21 4.68
C SER A 22 -19.71 -19.57 5.21
N ALA A 23 -18.65 -19.52 4.38
CA ALA A 23 -17.38 -18.87 4.71
C ALA A 23 -17.38 -17.34 4.50
N ALA A 24 -18.45 -16.77 3.93
CA ALA A 24 -18.63 -15.33 3.82
C ALA A 24 -19.58 -14.85 4.92
N ALA A 25 -19.08 -14.75 6.16
CA ALA A 25 -19.75 -13.94 7.16
C ALA A 25 -19.79 -12.50 6.65
N PRO A 26 -20.95 -11.83 6.56
CA PRO A 26 -20.95 -10.39 6.51
C PRO A 26 -20.39 -9.94 7.86
N GLU A 27 -19.19 -9.36 7.85
CA GLU A 27 -18.70 -8.56 8.96
C GLU A 27 -19.60 -7.32 9.06
N ASN A 28 -20.79 -7.50 9.62
CA ASN A 28 -21.53 -6.44 10.25
C ASN A 28 -20.80 -6.14 11.56
N SER A 29 -19.56 -5.65 11.44
CA SER A 29 -18.90 -4.96 12.53
C SER A 29 -19.83 -3.81 12.90
N PRO A 30 -20.32 -3.73 14.14
CA PRO A 30 -20.89 -2.49 14.62
C PRO A 30 -19.77 -1.47 14.48
N THR A 31 -19.87 -0.62 13.47
CA THR A 31 -19.12 0.64 13.39
C THR A 31 -19.61 1.48 14.55
N THR A 32 -19.12 1.13 15.74
CA THR A 32 -18.99 2.06 16.84
C THR A 32 -17.97 3.04 16.30
N THR A 33 -18.47 4.10 15.68
CA THR A 33 -17.73 5.31 15.37
C THR A 33 -17.26 5.86 16.71
N ILE A 34 -16.20 5.26 17.26
CA ILE A 34 -15.27 5.98 18.10
C ILE A 34 -14.67 6.98 17.12
N PRO A 35 -14.93 8.29 17.29
CA PRO A 35 -14.27 9.28 16.47
C PRO A 35 -12.77 8.99 16.60
N LEU A 36 -12.08 8.72 15.49
CA LEU A 36 -10.64 8.85 15.48
C LEU A 36 -10.36 10.22 16.08
N PRO A 37 -9.51 10.34 17.10
CA PRO A 37 -9.14 11.66 17.59
C PRO A 37 -8.54 12.41 16.42
N GLU A 38 -9.30 13.38 15.92
CA GLU A 38 -8.82 14.42 15.03
C GLU A 38 -7.53 14.94 15.64
N ASN A 39 -6.48 14.95 14.81
CA ASN A 39 -5.24 15.69 14.98
C ASN A 39 -5.03 16.30 16.38
N PRO A 40 -4.19 15.74 17.28
CA PRO A 40 -3.80 16.45 18.49
C PRO A 40 -2.77 17.49 18.10
N SER A 41 -3.21 18.51 17.38
CA SER A 41 -2.52 19.78 17.21
C SER A 41 -3.18 20.64 18.28
N ASN A 42 -2.67 20.53 19.52
CA ASN A 42 -3.01 21.40 20.63
C ASN A 42 -4.35 21.12 21.36
N THR A 43 -4.77 19.87 21.51
CA THR A 43 -5.77 19.53 22.54
C THR A 43 -5.09 19.49 23.91
N THR A 44 -5.10 20.61 24.61
CA THR A 44 -5.15 20.57 26.08
C THR A 44 -6.34 19.69 26.43
N ALA A 45 -6.08 18.48 26.91
CA ALA A 45 -7.12 17.53 27.24
C ALA A 45 -8.01 18.12 28.35
N THR A 46 -9.14 18.70 27.96
CA THR A 46 -10.15 19.24 28.87
C THR A 46 -10.97 18.06 29.38
N TYR A 47 -10.42 17.34 30.37
CA TYR A 47 -11.21 16.36 31.11
C TYR A 47 -12.32 17.08 31.89
N GLY A 48 -13.51 16.50 31.90
CA GLY A 48 -14.63 16.99 32.71
C GLY A 48 -14.22 17.14 34.19
N PRO A 49 -14.92 17.99 34.98
CA PRO A 49 -14.53 18.34 36.35
C PRO A 49 -14.20 17.15 37.27
N TRP A 50 -14.88 16.01 37.06
CA TRP A 50 -14.78 14.79 37.86
C TRP A 50 -13.53 13.92 37.58
N LEU A 51 -12.85 14.12 36.46
CA LEU A 51 -11.71 13.28 36.04
C LEU A 51 -10.35 13.87 36.41
N ARG A 52 -10.30 15.10 36.94
CA ARG A 52 -9.05 15.81 37.29
C ARG A 52 -8.27 15.17 38.45
N GLY A 53 -8.92 14.39 39.31
CA GLY A 53 -8.29 13.73 40.47
C GLY A 53 -7.92 12.25 40.27
N ILE A 54 -8.52 11.59 39.28
CA ILE A 54 -8.38 10.14 39.06
C ILE A 54 -7.23 9.85 38.07
N ILE A 55 -7.06 10.71 37.06
CA ILE A 55 -5.98 10.57 36.07
C ILE A 55 -4.77 11.41 36.53
N LYS A 56 -4.00 10.90 37.50
CA LYS A 56 -2.78 11.56 37.99
C LYS A 56 -1.65 11.66 36.95
N ASN A 57 -1.80 10.99 35.81
CA ASN A 57 -0.85 11.05 34.71
C ASN A 57 -1.61 10.90 33.39
N PRO A 58 -2.14 11.98 32.81
CA PRO A 58 -2.73 11.90 31.48
C PRO A 58 -1.66 11.31 30.57
N ARG A 59 -1.95 10.15 29.96
CA ARG A 59 -1.04 9.50 29.01
C ARG A 59 -0.67 10.57 28.00
N ARG A 60 0.56 11.07 28.04
CA ARG A 60 1.03 12.11 27.14
C ARG A 60 0.83 11.60 25.73
N MET A 61 -0.21 12.09 25.07
CA MET A 61 -0.56 11.67 23.72
C MET A 61 0.49 12.25 22.78
N GLY A 62 1.34 11.36 22.26
CA GLY A 62 2.40 11.71 21.33
C GLY A 62 3.75 11.09 21.67
N CYS A 63 4.70 11.33 20.79
CA CYS A 63 5.99 10.66 20.80
C CYS A 63 7.14 11.54 21.29
N ARG A 64 6.92 12.82 21.61
CA ARG A 64 7.99 13.80 21.91
C ARG A 64 8.92 13.36 23.04
N ARG A 65 8.40 12.68 24.07
CA ARG A 65 9.20 12.11 25.18
C ARG A 65 9.44 10.60 25.05
N ARG A 66 8.82 9.95 24.07
CA ARG A 66 8.93 8.51 23.83
C ARG A 66 9.10 8.21 22.34
N PRO A 67 10.18 8.65 21.66
CA PRO A 67 10.28 8.55 20.20
C PRO A 67 10.24 7.11 19.67
N TRP A 68 10.63 6.14 20.51
CA TRP A 68 10.61 4.72 20.18
C TRP A 68 9.21 4.16 19.96
N ILE A 69 8.14 4.80 20.47
CA ILE A 69 6.76 4.35 20.23
C ILE A 69 6.38 4.39 18.75
N CYS A 70 7.10 5.17 17.94
CA CYS A 70 6.88 5.23 16.50
C CYS A 70 7.59 4.11 15.74
N ARG A 71 8.55 3.40 16.34
CA ARG A 71 9.25 2.32 15.64
C ARG A 71 8.37 1.09 15.70
N GLN A 72 7.72 0.79 14.59
CA GLN A 72 6.95 -0.43 14.40
C GLN A 72 7.70 -1.28 13.39
N ASP A 73 8.09 -2.49 13.80
CA ASP A 73 8.93 -3.41 13.00
C ASP A 73 8.10 -4.34 12.08
N ASP A 74 6.79 -4.11 12.00
CA ASP A 74 5.86 -4.95 11.25
C ASP A 74 5.91 -4.64 9.74
N THR A 75 5.94 -5.70 8.93
CA THR A 75 6.00 -5.65 7.46
C THR A 75 4.68 -5.15 6.86
N PRO A 76 4.68 -4.29 5.82
CA PRO A 76 5.80 -3.79 5.03
C PRO A 76 6.66 -2.79 5.81
N ARG A 77 7.98 -2.72 5.56
CA ARG A 77 8.95 -1.91 6.32
C ARG A 77 8.64 -0.40 6.30
N VAL A 78 7.66 0.02 7.07
CA VAL A 78 7.27 1.42 7.26
C VAL A 78 8.10 1.97 8.42
N ARG A 79 9.15 2.72 8.09
CA ARG A 79 9.97 3.36 9.11
C ARG A 79 9.27 4.66 9.54
N ARG A 80 8.61 4.66 10.69
CA ARG A 80 8.06 5.89 11.28
C ARG A 80 9.06 6.53 12.25
N ARG A 81 9.09 7.86 12.27
CA ARG A 81 9.84 8.65 13.26
C ARG A 81 8.93 9.61 13.99
N CYS A 82 9.35 10.01 15.18
CA CYS A 82 8.70 11.09 15.89
C CYS A 82 9.09 12.45 15.30
N CYS A 83 8.15 13.12 14.63
CA CYS A 83 8.28 14.48 14.14
C CYS A 83 7.20 15.35 14.79
N ARG A 84 7.60 16.44 15.46
CA ARG A 84 6.68 17.39 16.11
C ARG A 84 5.60 16.72 16.99
N ASN A 85 6.01 15.79 17.86
CA ASN A 85 5.15 15.01 18.76
C ASN A 85 4.21 13.99 18.07
N ARG A 86 4.39 13.73 16.77
CA ARG A 86 3.61 12.73 16.02
C ARG A 86 4.51 11.71 15.33
N CYS A 87 4.01 10.47 15.21
CA CYS A 87 4.67 9.47 14.40
C CYS A 87 4.33 9.72 12.93
N VAL A 88 5.33 10.01 12.12
CA VAL A 88 5.18 10.19 10.67
C VAL A 88 5.99 9.13 9.95
N ASP A 89 5.48 8.67 8.81
CA ASP A 89 6.17 7.73 7.95
C ASP A 89 7.25 8.45 7.15
N VAL A 90 8.53 8.17 7.45
CA VAL A 90 9.63 8.78 6.71
C VAL A 90 10.00 8.01 5.44
N THR A 91 9.29 6.94 5.10
CA THR A 91 9.58 6.12 3.92
C THR A 91 8.77 6.49 2.69
N SER A 92 7.60 7.11 2.87
CA SER A 92 6.66 7.45 1.81
C SER A 92 6.21 8.93 1.83
N ASP A 93 6.32 9.64 2.96
CA ASP A 93 5.89 11.04 3.05
C ASP A 93 6.86 11.97 2.29
N PRO A 94 6.42 12.65 1.22
CA PRO A 94 7.26 13.56 0.45
C PRO A 94 7.70 14.79 1.26
N ASN A 95 7.06 15.10 2.39
CA ASN A 95 7.43 16.22 3.25
C ASN A 95 8.35 15.85 4.42
N ASN A 96 8.57 14.55 4.65
CA ASN A 96 9.39 14.02 5.74
C ASN A 96 10.24 12.83 5.25
N CYS A 97 10.76 12.91 4.03
CA CYS A 97 11.43 11.78 3.39
C CYS A 97 12.80 11.48 4.01
N GLY A 98 12.96 10.29 4.57
CA GLY A 98 14.14 9.84 5.30
C GLY A 98 14.26 10.40 6.72
N LEU A 99 14.03 11.71 6.89
CA LEU A 99 13.98 12.41 8.18
C LEU A 99 12.88 13.49 8.21
N CYS A 100 12.54 13.90 9.43
CA CYS A 100 11.59 14.99 9.69
C CYS A 100 11.98 16.27 8.94
N GLY A 101 11.03 16.86 8.22
CA GLY A 101 11.20 18.16 7.55
C GLY A 101 12.00 18.12 6.25
N ILE A 102 12.52 16.97 5.83
CA ILE A 102 13.14 16.82 4.51
C ILE A 102 12.03 16.67 3.48
N ARG A 103 11.91 17.68 2.61
CA ARG A 103 10.94 17.68 1.52
C ARG A 103 11.58 17.25 0.21
N CYS A 104 10.91 16.40 -0.54
CA CYS A 104 11.33 16.06 -1.88
C CYS A 104 11.12 17.25 -2.84
N PRO A 105 11.97 17.38 -3.88
CA PRO A 105 11.77 18.36 -4.94
C PRO A 105 10.40 18.22 -5.61
N PHE A 106 9.96 19.29 -6.27
CA PHE A 106 8.71 19.27 -7.01
C PHE A 106 8.70 18.12 -8.03
N THR A 107 7.57 17.40 -8.13
CA THR A 107 7.36 16.15 -8.92
C THR A 107 8.07 14.88 -8.43
N TRP A 108 8.92 14.94 -7.41
CA TRP A 108 9.60 13.75 -6.89
C TRP A 108 8.76 13.07 -5.81
N GLN A 109 8.85 11.74 -5.73
CA GLN A 109 8.21 10.96 -4.67
C GLN A 109 9.23 10.47 -3.65
N CYS A 110 8.78 10.27 -2.42
CA CYS A 110 9.59 9.61 -1.40
C CYS A 110 9.49 8.10 -1.56
N CYS A 111 10.57 7.46 -2.00
CA CYS A 111 10.65 6.02 -2.16
C CYS A 111 11.64 5.43 -1.16
N ARG A 112 11.12 4.68 -0.18
CA ARG A 112 11.92 4.02 0.87
C ARG A 112 12.82 5.00 1.63
N GLY A 113 12.34 6.23 1.82
CA GLY A 113 13.06 7.29 2.53
C GLY A 113 14.09 8.04 1.69
N LEU A 114 14.07 7.86 0.36
CA LEU A 114 14.88 8.64 -0.56
C LEU A 114 13.97 9.28 -1.62
N CYS A 115 14.20 10.56 -1.90
CA CYS A 115 13.48 11.25 -2.96
C CYS A 115 13.92 10.69 -4.32
N SER A 116 12.97 10.30 -5.15
CA SER A 116 13.21 9.76 -6.49
C SER A 116 12.31 10.46 -7.51
N ASN A 117 12.89 10.81 -8.65
CA ASN A 117 12.14 11.31 -9.79
C ASN A 117 11.41 10.16 -10.48
N THR A 118 10.12 10.00 -10.22
CA THR A 118 9.34 8.91 -10.81
C THR A 118 9.09 9.09 -12.31
N ASN A 119 9.39 10.27 -12.88
CA ASN A 119 9.21 10.51 -14.31
C ASN A 119 10.35 9.95 -15.17
N LEU A 120 11.53 9.79 -14.59
CA LEU A 120 12.76 9.43 -15.30
C LEU A 120 13.51 8.25 -14.67
N SER A 121 13.21 7.92 -13.41
CA SER A 121 13.91 6.86 -12.70
C SER A 121 13.62 5.50 -13.34
N PRO A 122 14.64 4.74 -13.79
CA PRO A 122 14.44 3.40 -14.32
C PRO A 122 14.00 2.40 -13.24
N PHE A 123 14.21 2.74 -11.96
CA PHE A 123 13.89 1.88 -10.82
C PHE A 123 12.61 2.27 -10.07
N ASN A 124 12.06 3.45 -10.37
CA ASN A 124 10.85 3.99 -9.74
C ASN A 124 9.93 4.67 -10.79
N CYS A 125 9.77 4.08 -11.97
CA CYS A 125 9.03 4.70 -13.06
C CYS A 125 7.52 4.72 -12.80
N GLY A 126 6.93 5.92 -12.72
CA GLY A 126 5.52 6.11 -12.38
C GLY A 126 5.18 5.84 -10.90
N GLY A 127 6.08 5.23 -10.15
CA GLY A 127 5.91 4.97 -8.72
C GLY A 127 7.07 4.20 -8.11
N CYS A 128 7.11 4.12 -6.78
CA CYS A 128 8.21 3.47 -6.06
C CYS A 128 8.33 1.97 -6.36
N GLY A 129 9.54 1.52 -6.67
CA GLY A 129 9.86 0.13 -6.97
C GLY A 129 9.42 -0.35 -8.37
N GLN A 130 8.78 0.51 -9.15
CA GLN A 130 8.37 0.19 -10.52
C GLN A 130 9.57 0.29 -11.46
N ARG A 131 9.95 -0.85 -12.05
CA ARG A 131 11.10 -0.93 -12.95
C ARG A 131 10.63 -1.11 -14.38
N CYS A 132 11.24 -0.39 -15.31
CA CYS A 132 11.02 -0.66 -16.72
C CYS A 132 11.83 -1.88 -17.16
N PHE A 133 11.20 -2.76 -17.94
CA PHE A 133 11.90 -3.88 -18.56
C PHE A 133 12.77 -3.37 -19.72
N PHE A 134 14.02 -3.81 -19.77
CA PHE A 134 14.94 -3.43 -20.84
C PHE A 134 14.44 -3.91 -22.22
N PRO A 135 14.49 -3.12 -23.31
CA PRO A 135 15.18 -1.83 -23.49
C PRO A 135 14.28 -0.59 -23.28
N ARG A 136 13.19 -0.69 -22.50
CA ARG A 136 12.29 0.43 -22.27
C ARG A 136 12.88 1.41 -21.24
N PHE A 137 12.91 2.69 -21.59
CA PHE A 137 13.28 3.77 -20.68
C PHE A 137 12.04 4.35 -19.99
N CYS A 138 12.26 4.97 -18.83
CA CYS A 138 11.21 5.71 -18.15
C CYS A 138 11.14 7.14 -18.71
N PHE A 139 9.98 7.54 -19.21
CA PHE A 139 9.74 8.90 -19.66
C PHE A 139 8.33 9.34 -19.22
N TYR A 140 8.22 10.53 -18.63
CA TYR A 140 6.98 11.05 -18.02
C TYR A 140 6.24 10.04 -17.11
N GLY A 141 6.99 9.18 -16.42
CA GLY A 141 6.43 8.21 -15.47
C GLY A 141 5.84 6.97 -16.13
N MET A 142 6.14 6.73 -17.40
CA MET A 142 5.68 5.59 -18.15
C MET A 142 6.87 4.88 -18.83
N CYS A 143 6.85 3.56 -18.75
CA CYS A 143 7.86 2.74 -19.44
C CYS A 143 7.59 2.74 -20.93
N GLY A 144 8.54 3.28 -21.69
CA GLY A 144 8.50 3.32 -23.16
C GLY A 144 7.56 4.34 -23.79
N TYR A 145 7.15 5.36 -23.02
CA TYR A 145 6.38 6.47 -23.57
C TYR A 145 7.19 7.25 -24.61
N ALA A 146 6.59 7.41 -25.80
CA ALA A 146 7.14 8.15 -26.94
C ALA A 146 8.57 7.74 -27.37
N GLN A 147 9.03 6.53 -26.99
CA GLN A 147 10.29 6.02 -27.52
C GLN A 147 10.10 5.77 -29.02
N PRO A 148 10.91 6.40 -29.92
CA PRO A 148 11.09 5.81 -31.23
C PRO A 148 11.60 4.38 -30.97
N LEU A 149 11.03 3.39 -31.65
CA LEU A 149 11.59 2.04 -31.68
C LEU A 149 13.11 2.20 -31.83
N PRO A 150 13.94 1.49 -31.03
CA PRO A 150 15.40 1.61 -31.16
C PRO A 150 15.76 1.48 -32.64
N PRO A 151 16.69 2.30 -33.17
CA PRO A 151 17.12 2.16 -34.55
C PRO A 151 17.51 0.69 -34.76
N PHE A 152 16.85 0.04 -35.71
CA PHE A 152 17.07 -1.36 -36.04
C PHE A 152 18.57 -1.62 -36.24
N PRO A 153 19.12 -2.60 -35.51
CA PRO A 153 19.61 -3.78 -36.22
C PRO A 153 19.24 -5.07 -35.47
N PHE A 154 18.04 -5.15 -34.90
CA PHE A 154 17.54 -6.45 -34.45
C PHE A 154 17.06 -7.19 -35.70
N PRO A 155 17.71 -8.30 -36.12
CA PRO A 155 17.19 -9.11 -37.20
C PRO A 155 15.76 -9.52 -36.83
N PRO A 156 14.83 -9.54 -37.80
CA PRO A 156 13.47 -10.00 -37.53
C PRO A 156 13.55 -11.38 -36.87
N ARG A 157 12.78 -11.60 -35.79
CA ARG A 157 12.62 -12.95 -35.25
C ARG A 157 12.21 -13.85 -36.43
N PRO A 158 12.87 -15.00 -36.66
CA PRO A 158 12.42 -15.94 -37.68
C PRO A 158 10.92 -16.17 -37.44
N ARG A 159 10.10 -16.01 -38.48
CA ARG A 159 8.69 -16.43 -38.37
C ARG A 159 8.71 -17.89 -37.90
N PRO A 160 7.90 -18.28 -36.90
CA PRO A 160 7.72 -19.69 -36.62
C PRO A 160 7.41 -20.37 -37.95
N TYR A 161 8.20 -21.38 -38.32
CA TYR A 161 7.89 -22.22 -39.47
C TYR A 161 6.42 -22.62 -39.37
N PRO A 162 5.61 -22.48 -40.44
CA PRO A 162 4.28 -23.07 -40.41
C PRO A 162 4.47 -24.55 -40.08
N GLN A 163 3.88 -24.98 -38.96
CA GLN A 163 3.85 -26.41 -38.62
C GLN A 163 3.18 -27.09 -39.81
N SER A 164 3.91 -28.00 -40.48
CA SER A 164 3.29 -28.80 -41.53
C SER A 164 2.11 -29.53 -40.90
N PRO A 165 0.93 -29.55 -41.54
CA PRO A 165 -0.15 -30.39 -41.04
C PRO A 165 0.39 -31.82 -40.91
N ALA A 166 0.23 -32.39 -39.72
CA ALA A 166 0.48 -33.82 -39.51
C ALA A 166 -0.43 -34.61 -40.48
N ALA A 167 0.15 -35.67 -41.03
CA ALA A 167 -0.43 -36.55 -42.03
C ALA A 167 -1.84 -37.07 -41.68
#